data_AF-A0AAF0TLC6-F1
#
_entry.id   AF-A0AAF0TLC6-F1
#
_cell.length_a   1.000
_cell.length_b   1.000
_cell.length_c   1.000
_cell.angle_alpha   90.00
_cell.angle_beta   90.00
_cell.angle_gamma   90.00
#
_symmetry.space_group_name_H-M   'P 1'
#
loop_
_entity.id
_entity.type
_entity.pdbx_description
1 polymer ?
#
loop_
_entity_poly.entity_id
_entity_poly.type
_entity_poly.pdbx_seq_one_letter_code
_entity_poly.pdbx_strand_id
1 'polypeptide(L)' 'MGGTGGVIRDHLGSWIVGFSCKVKVVNTHHAELLALLHGLNLAQKININHVLVETDSQVNAPTDGRINNKAYNEGG' A
#
# COMPACT_ATOMS: atom_id res chain seq x y z
N MET A 1 -20.27 -0.64 4.51
CA MET A 1 -19.33 -1.17 5.53
C MET A 1 -18.41 -2.13 4.82
N GLY A 2 -17.09 -2.07 5.04
CA GLY A 2 -16.13 -2.99 4.44
C GLY A 2 -15.09 -3.46 5.46
N GLY A 3 -14.21 -4.34 5.01
CA GLY A 3 -13.09 -4.85 5.77
C GLY A 3 -11.79 -4.64 5.02
N THR A 4 -10.70 -4.55 5.76
CA THR A 4 -9.35 -4.54 5.24
C THR A 4 -8.46 -5.41 6.13
N GLY A 5 -7.35 -5.91 5.60
CA GLY A 5 -6.48 -6.81 6.34
C GLY A 5 -5.22 -7.14 5.59
N GLY A 6 -4.33 -7.87 6.25
CA GLY A 6 -3.05 -8.26 5.66
C GLY A 6 -2.25 -9.18 6.57
N VAL A 7 -1.18 -9.72 6.01
CA VAL A 7 -0.25 -10.63 6.68
C VAL A 7 1.17 -10.14 6.45
N ILE A 8 1.96 -10.07 7.53
CA ILE A 8 3.40 -9.85 7.48
C ILE A 8 4.07 -11.21 7.65
N ARG A 9 4.98 -11.52 6.73
CA ARG A 9 5.78 -12.75 6.73
C ARG A 9 7.27 -12.39 6.84
N ASP A 10 8.05 -13.32 7.36
CA ASP A 10 9.51 -13.24 7.28
C ASP A 10 10.00 -13.59 5.87
N HIS A 11 11.30 -13.47 5.64
CA HIS A 11 11.93 -13.76 4.35
C HIS A 11 11.92 -15.26 3.97
N LEU A 12 11.57 -16.16 4.89
CA LEU A 12 11.36 -17.59 4.64
C LEU A 12 9.89 -17.90 4.33
N GLY A 13 9.02 -16.89 4.37
CA GLY A 13 7.58 -17.03 4.18
C GLY A 13 6.82 -17.44 5.45
N SER A 14 7.48 -17.48 6.61
CA SER A 14 6.82 -17.78 7.89
C SER A 14 5.94 -16.60 8.31
N TRP A 15 4.74 -16.90 8.83
CA TRP A 15 3.85 -15.87 9.34
C TRP A 15 4.40 -15.26 10.63
N ILE A 16 4.59 -13.93 10.64
CA ILE A 16 4.94 -13.15 11.83
C ILE A 16 3.68 -12.62 12.52
N VAL A 17 2.87 -11.83 11.81
CA VAL A 17 1.66 -11.21 12.35
C VAL A 17 0.64 -10.93 11.26
N GLY A 18 -0.65 -11.03 11.58
CA GLY A 18 -1.75 -10.72 10.68
C GLY A 18 -2.70 -9.73 11.34
N PHE A 19 -3.43 -8.98 10.54
CA PHE A 19 -4.40 -8.00 11.02
C PHE A 19 -5.67 -8.02 10.16
N SER A 20 -6.77 -7.63 10.78
CA SER A 20 -8.06 -7.42 10.13
C SER A 20 -8.77 -6.28 10.83
N CYS A 21 -9.34 -5.35 10.06
CA CYS A 21 -10.00 -4.16 10.56
C CYS A 21 -11.30 -3.92 9.80
N LYS A 22 -12.38 -3.63 10.54
CA LYS A 22 -13.61 -3.10 9.95
C LYS A 22 -13.41 -1.63 9.66
N VAL A 23 -13.64 -1.25 8.40
CA VAL A 23 -13.39 0.11 7.91
C VAL A 23 -14.59 0.61 7.11
N LYS A 24 -14.82 1.93 7.18
CA LYS A 24 -15.74 2.60 6.26
C LYS A 24 -14.97 2.85 4.97
N VAL A 25 -15.20 2.02 3.96
CA VAL A 25 -14.56 2.12 2.65
C VAL A 25 -15.52 2.72 1.64
N VAL A 26 -14.99 3.56 0.77
CA VAL A 26 -15.73 4.20 -0.32
C VAL A 26 -15.72 3.32 -1.58
N ASN A 27 -14.62 2.59 -1.81
CA ASN A 27 -14.45 1.62 -2.90
C ASN A 27 -13.31 0.65 -2.56
N THR A 28 -13.04 -0.31 -3.45
CA THR A 28 -11.98 -1.33 -3.27
C THR A 28 -10.59 -0.72 -3.15
N HIS A 29 -10.21 0.24 -4.00
CA HIS A 29 -8.91 0.92 -3.91
C HIS A 29 -8.71 1.61 -2.56
N HIS A 30 -9.77 2.21 -1.99
CA HIS A 30 -9.71 2.77 -0.64
C HIS A 30 -9.44 1.69 0.41
N ALA A 31 -10.11 0.53 0.32
CA ALA A 31 -9.89 -0.59 1.24
C ALA A 31 -8.45 -1.10 1.21
N GLU A 32 -7.86 -1.14 0.02
CA GLU A 32 -6.48 -1.58 -0.25
C GLU A 32 -5.45 -0.58 0.26
N LEU A 33 -5.66 0.72 0.01
CA LEU A 33 -4.82 1.79 0.58
C LEU A 33 -4.86 1.78 2.12
N LEU A 34 -6.03 1.51 2.71
CA LEU A 34 -6.13 1.30 4.15
C LEU A 34 -5.39 0.04 4.61
N ALA A 35 -5.45 -1.07 3.86
CA ALA A 35 -4.70 -2.29 4.16
C ALA A 35 -3.20 -1.98 4.27
N LEU A 36 -2.67 -1.28 3.27
CA LEU A 36 -1.28 -0.88 3.19
C LEU A 36 -0.89 0.04 4.35
N LEU A 37 -1.68 1.07 4.62
CA LEU A 37 -1.42 1.99 5.72
C LEU A 37 -1.39 1.26 7.07
N HIS A 38 -2.35 0.37 7.32
CA HIS A 38 -2.41 -0.40 8.57
C HIS A 38 -1.25 -1.40 8.67
N GLY A 39 -0.91 -2.08 7.57
CA GLY A 39 0.20 -3.03 7.49
C GLY A 39 1.56 -2.37 7.72
N LEU A 40 1.81 -1.21 7.11
CA LEU A 40 3.07 -0.46 7.30
C LEU A 40 3.19 0.10 8.72
N ASN A 41 2.10 0.64 9.28
CA ASN A 41 2.10 1.07 10.68
C ASN A 41 2.35 -0.10 11.64
N LEU A 42 1.81 -1.28 11.34
CA LEU A 42 2.07 -2.48 12.14
C LEU A 42 3.54 -2.91 12.02
N ALA A 43 4.10 -2.94 10.82
CA ALA A 43 5.51 -3.26 10.57
C ALA A 43 6.44 -2.33 11.35
N GLN A 44 6.19 -1.01 11.31
CA GLN A 44 6.97 -0.03 12.07
C GLN A 44 6.85 -0.26 13.58
N LYS A 45 5.65 -0.55 14.11
CA LYS A 45 5.43 -0.82 15.54
C LYS A 45 6.19 -2.05 16.05
N ILE A 46 6.45 -3.03 15.17
CA ILE A 46 7.23 -4.23 15.49
C ILE A 46 8.69 -4.15 15.00
N ASN A 47 9.17 -2.95 14.66
CA ASN A 47 10.53 -2.66 14.22
C ASN A 47 10.98 -3.41 12.95
N ILE A 48 10.06 -3.70 12.03
CA ILE A 48 10.39 -4.20 10.69
C ILE A 48 10.54 -2.99 9.75
N ASN A 49 11.78 -2.71 9.36
CA ASN A 49 12.13 -1.54 8.56
C ASN A 49 12.27 -1.83 7.06
N HIS A 50 12.35 -3.11 6.67
CA HIS A 50 12.45 -3.56 5.29
C HIS A 50 11.25 -4.44 4.97
N VAL A 51 10.29 -3.91 4.22
CA VAL A 51 9.05 -4.59 3.85
C VAL A 51 8.94 -4.63 2.34
N LEU A 52 8.80 -5.82 1.77
CA LEU A 52 8.30 -6.00 0.41
C LEU A 52 6.78 -6.10 0.48
N VAL A 53 6.09 -5.23 -0.26
CA VAL A 53 4.63 -5.21 -0.30
C VAL A 53 4.15 -5.98 -1.52
N GLU A 54 3.33 -7.01 -1.28
CA GLU A 54 2.60 -7.75 -2.31
C GLU A 54 1.12 -7.38 -2.21
N THR A 55 0.53 -6.89 -3.30
CA THR A 55 -0.90 -6.62 -3.41
C THR A 55 -1.36 -7.09 -4.79
N ASP A 56 -2.55 -7.67 -4.85
CA ASP A 56 -3.23 -8.03 -6.11
C ASP A 56 -3.90 -6.82 -6.77
N SER A 57 -3.89 -5.66 -6.10
CA SER A 57 -4.39 -4.41 -6.64
C SER A 57 -3.42 -3.84 -7.66
N GLN A 58 -3.84 -3.84 -8.92
CA GLN A 58 -3.16 -3.07 -9.97
C GLN A 58 -3.32 -1.57 -9.66
N VAL A 59 -2.34 -1.01 -8.97
CA VAL A 59 -2.02 0.40 -9.15
C VAL A 59 -1.49 0.54 -10.57
N ASN A 60 -2.23 1.26 -11.41
CA ASN A 60 -1.66 1.83 -12.62
C ASN A 60 -0.64 2.89 -12.18
N ALA A 61 0.55 2.46 -11.77
CA ALA A 61 1.69 3.34 -11.67
C ALA A 61 1.88 3.93 -13.08
N PRO A 62 2.07 5.24 -13.25
CA PRO A 62 2.45 5.77 -14.54
C PRO A 62 3.78 5.12 -14.94
N THR A 63 3.69 4.10 -15.79
CA THR A 63 4.84 3.47 -16.42
C THR A 63 5.35 4.41 -17.50
N ASP A 64 6.10 5.44 -17.11
CA ASP A 64 7.15 5.96 -17.98
C ASP A 64 8.31 6.54 -17.16
N GLY A 65 9.48 5.95 -17.37
CA GLY A 65 10.73 6.19 -16.66
C GLY A 65 11.46 7.47 -17.07
N ARG A 66 10.79 8.62 -17.11
CA ARG A 66 11.48 9.91 -17.31
C ARG A 66 10.83 11.02 -16.50
N ILE A 67 11.58 11.51 -15.51
CA ILE A 67 11.50 12.90 -15.09
C ILE A 67 11.65 13.80 -16.33
N ASN A 68 10.57 14.35 -16.86
CA ASN A 68 10.64 15.49 -17.75
C ASN A 68 10.03 16.71 -17.07
N ASN A 69 10.93 17.49 -16.48
CA ASN A 69 10.78 18.94 -16.43
C ASN A 69 10.48 19.45 -17.86
N LYS A 70 9.20 19.53 -18.22
CA LYS A 70 8.71 20.42 -19.27
C LYS A 70 7.75 21.38 -18.61
N ALA A 71 8.34 22.55 -18.33
CA ALA A 71 7.74 23.87 -18.24
C ALA A 71 6.21 23.92 -18.36
N TYR A 72 5.57 24.44 -17.33
CA TYR A 72 4.31 25.18 -17.47
C TYR A 72 4.53 26.27 -18.52
N ASN A 73 4.02 26.05 -19.73
CA ASN A 73 3.84 27.07 -20.75
C ASN A 73 2.58 26.72 -21.53
N GLU A 74 1.45 27.21 -21.05
CA GLU A 74 0.37 27.65 -21.92
C GLU A 74 -0.05 29.03 -21.42
N GLY A 75 0.20 30.03 -22.27
CA GLY A 75 -0.15 31.41 -22.00
C GLY A 75 -1.67 31.63 -22.02
N GLY A 76 -2.09 32.56 -21.17
CA GLY A 76 -3.07 33.59 -21.50
C GLY A 76 -2.37 34.93 -21.42
#